data_AF-Q8YWH6-F1
#
_entry.id   AF-Q8YWH6-F1
#
_cell.length_a   1.000
_cell.length_b   1.000
_cell.length_c   1.000
_cell.angle_alpha   90.00
_cell.angle_beta   90.00
_cell.angle_gamma   90.00
#
_symmetry.space_group_name_H-M   'P 1'
#
loop_
_entity.id
_entity.type
_entity.pdbx_description
1 polymer ?
#
loop_
_entity_poly.entity_id
_entity_poly.type
_entity_poly.pdbx_seq_one_letter_code
_entity_poly.pdbx_strand_id
1 'polypeptide(L)'
;MAKLTTIESLIGAVVIEEFGAFTWIGRQWYFTNFTGKPFTRNDFIEWYSCPRGMILPNCQYTDFQNWGGSAELINKKIKWYFIGRDESGRRVKGEAEIEEFGELIE
;
A
#
# COMPACT_ATOMS: atom_id res chain seq x y z
N MET A 1 1.21 -5.63 -15.42
CA MET A 1 2.55 -5.02 -15.23
C MET A 1 2.79 -4.84 -13.75
N ALA A 2 4.04 -4.93 -13.29
CA ALA A 2 4.39 -4.58 -11.93
C ALA A 2 4.17 -3.07 -11.71
N LYS A 3 3.56 -2.69 -10.59
CA LYS A 3 3.37 -1.31 -10.16
C LYS A 3 4.21 -1.09 -8.93
N LEU A 4 5.32 -0.39 -9.09
CA LEU A 4 6.21 -0.09 -7.95
C LEU A 4 5.43 0.70 -6.91
N THR A 5 5.40 0.19 -5.68
CA THR A 5 4.83 0.90 -4.54
C THR A 5 5.96 1.13 -3.55
N THR A 6 6.29 2.41 -3.34
CA THR A 6 7.36 2.81 -2.43
C THR A 6 6.76 3.49 -1.20
N ILE A 7 7.31 3.17 -0.04
CA ILE A 7 6.91 3.72 1.25
C ILE A 7 8.14 4.32 1.94
N GLU A 8 7.94 5.50 2.52
CA GLU A 8 8.88 6.19 3.40
C GLU A 8 8.14 6.77 4.61
N SER A 9 8.89 7.11 5.66
CA SER A 9 8.35 7.78 6.85
C SER A 9 8.89 9.20 6.96
N LEU A 10 7.98 10.16 7.13
CA LEU A 10 8.30 11.59 7.28
C LEU A 10 8.46 12.02 8.75
N ILE A 11 8.13 11.15 9.71
CA ILE A 11 8.01 11.50 11.14
C ILE A 11 9.00 10.79 12.05
N GLY A 12 9.85 9.90 11.51
CA GLY A 12 10.76 9.05 12.28
C GLY A 12 10.54 7.56 12.01
N ALA A 13 11.07 6.68 12.86
CA ALA A 13 10.89 5.25 12.66
C ALA A 13 9.44 4.81 12.92
N VAL A 14 8.92 3.92 12.08
CA VAL A 14 7.56 3.37 12.20
C VAL A 14 7.59 1.85 12.04
N VAL A 15 7.09 1.12 13.03
CA VAL A 15 6.91 -0.34 12.95
C VAL A 15 5.52 -0.63 12.39
N ILE A 16 5.45 -1.33 11.26
CA ILE A 16 4.21 -1.71 10.60
C ILE A 16 3.46 -2.77 11.42
N GLU A 17 2.16 -2.56 11.60
CA GLU A 17 1.23 -3.53 12.17
C GLU A 17 0.42 -4.21 11.07
N GLU A 18 -0.15 -3.41 10.18
CA GLU A 18 -0.97 -3.86 9.06
C GLU A 18 -0.89 -2.91 7.87
N PHE A 19 -1.24 -3.40 6.68
CA PHE A 19 -1.40 -2.59 5.49
C PHE A 19 -2.41 -3.23 4.53
N GLY A 20 -2.85 -2.47 3.53
CA GLY A 20 -3.81 -2.98 2.56
C GLY A 20 -4.23 -1.95 1.54
N ALA A 21 -5.28 -2.29 0.80
CA ALA A 21 -5.82 -1.45 -0.26
C ALA A 21 -7.34 -1.38 -0.20
N PHE A 22 -7.86 -0.22 -0.57
CA PHE A 22 -9.26 0.01 -0.86
C PHE A 22 -9.43 0.36 -2.34
N THR A 23 -10.55 -0.05 -2.94
CA THR A 23 -10.97 0.39 -4.28
C THR A 23 -12.19 1.29 -4.14
N TRP A 24 -12.22 2.36 -4.92
CA TRP A 24 -13.40 3.20 -5.03
C TRP A 24 -14.43 2.54 -5.93
N ILE A 25 -15.61 2.23 -5.38
CA ILE A 25 -16.71 1.62 -6.13
C ILE A 25 -17.94 2.52 -5.96
N GLY A 26 -18.38 3.13 -7.08
CA GLY A 26 -19.48 4.09 -7.10
C GLY A 26 -19.13 5.37 -6.33
N ARG A 27 -19.43 5.40 -5.02
CA ARG A 27 -19.27 6.58 -4.15
C ARG A 27 -18.61 6.28 -2.79
N GLN A 28 -18.03 5.10 -2.62
CA GLN A 28 -17.45 4.67 -1.35
C GLN A 28 -16.16 3.86 -1.56
N TRP A 29 -15.27 3.90 -0.55
CA TRP A 29 -14.09 3.06 -0.47
C TRP A 29 -14.46 1.70 0.11
N TYR A 30 -14.14 0.63 -0.62
CA TYR A 30 -14.31 -0.75 -0.17
C TYR A 30 -12.96 -1.39 0.00
N PHE A 31 -12.79 -2.18 1.06
CA PHE A 31 -11.57 -2.95 1.26
C PHE A 31 -11.54 -4.12 0.26
N THR A 32 -10.52 -4.18 -0.60
CA THR A 32 -10.59 -4.97 -1.85
C THR A 32 -9.28 -5.67 -2.23
N ASN A 33 -8.39 -5.91 -1.27
CA ASN A 33 -7.21 -6.73 -1.57
C ASN A 33 -7.57 -8.21 -1.80
N PHE A 34 -6.65 -8.97 -2.41
CA PHE A 34 -6.92 -10.35 -2.85
C PHE A 34 -7.17 -11.34 -1.70
N THR A 35 -6.76 -11.01 -0.47
CA THR A 35 -6.97 -11.86 0.72
C THR A 35 -8.27 -11.56 1.45
N GLY A 36 -8.92 -10.42 1.15
CA GLY A 36 -10.09 -9.93 1.88
C GLY A 36 -9.82 -9.56 3.35
N LYS A 37 -8.55 -9.47 3.76
CA LYS A 37 -8.12 -9.07 5.12
C LYS A 37 -6.88 -8.18 5.06
N PRO A 38 -6.62 -7.31 6.06
CA PRO A 38 -5.37 -6.57 6.12
C PRO A 38 -4.16 -7.50 6.03
N PHE A 39 -3.16 -7.08 5.26
CA PHE A 39 -1.86 -7.73 5.24
C PHE A 39 -1.12 -7.42 6.54
N THR A 40 -0.27 -8.35 6.95
CA THR A 40 0.43 -8.32 8.23
C THR A 40 1.81 -7.70 8.11
N ARG A 41 2.44 -7.43 9.25
CA ARG A 41 3.87 -7.07 9.31
C ARG A 41 4.78 -8.06 8.58
N ASN A 42 4.47 -9.36 8.60
CA ASN A 42 5.30 -10.37 7.93
C ASN A 42 5.21 -10.25 6.42
N ASP A 43 4.01 -10.04 5.89
CA ASP A 43 3.80 -9.74 4.46
C ASP A 43 4.59 -8.49 4.06
N PHE A 44 4.60 -7.46 4.93
CA PHE A 44 5.37 -6.24 4.68
C PHE A 44 6.88 -6.48 4.64
N ILE A 45 7.41 -7.29 5.56
CA ILE A 45 8.84 -7.65 5.59
C ILE A 45 9.24 -8.32 4.28
N GLU A 46 8.42 -9.26 3.82
CA GLU A 46 8.68 -10.03 2.61
C GLU A 46 8.58 -9.15 1.35
N TRP A 47 7.45 -8.48 1.16
CA TRP A 47 7.14 -7.82 -0.12
C TRP A 47 7.95 -6.54 -0.33
N TYR A 48 8.16 -5.76 0.73
CA TYR A 48 8.89 -4.50 0.66
C TYR A 48 10.39 -4.65 0.96
N SER A 49 10.86 -5.89 1.21
CA SER A 49 12.23 -6.17 1.66
C SER A 49 12.63 -5.28 2.85
N CYS A 50 11.71 -5.06 3.79
CA CYS A 50 11.87 -4.15 4.92
C CYS A 50 12.22 -4.94 6.18
N PRO A 51 13.50 -4.98 6.63
CA PRO A 51 13.89 -5.80 7.77
C PRO A 51 13.12 -5.41 9.02
N ARG A 52 12.56 -6.42 9.72
CA ARG A 52 11.73 -6.24 10.91
C ARG A 52 10.44 -5.43 10.66
N GLY A 53 10.06 -5.10 9.42
CA GLY A 53 8.85 -4.34 9.12
C GLY A 53 8.87 -2.97 9.78
N MET A 54 10.06 -2.36 9.85
CA MET A 54 10.28 -1.05 10.45
C MET A 54 10.82 -0.10 9.41
N ILE A 55 10.03 0.90 9.06
CA ILE A 55 10.43 1.97 8.17
C ILE A 55 11.33 2.91 8.97
N LEU A 56 12.56 3.09 8.51
CA LEU A 56 13.51 4.01 9.11
C LEU A 56 13.40 5.42 8.49
N PRO A 57 13.73 6.48 9.24
CA PRO A 57 13.77 7.83 8.70
C PRO A 57 14.76 7.92 7.54
N ASN A 58 14.37 8.63 6.48
CA ASN A 58 15.16 8.80 5.24
C ASN A 58 15.47 7.49 4.49
N CYS A 59 14.74 6.41 4.77
CA CYS A 59 14.82 5.16 4.00
C CYS A 59 13.54 4.95 3.21
N GLN A 60 13.69 4.37 2.02
CA GLN A 60 12.59 3.97 1.16
C GLN A 60 12.56 2.46 1.04
N TYR A 61 11.35 1.89 1.11
CA TYR A 61 11.12 0.46 0.93
C TYR A 61 10.12 0.29 -0.21
N THR A 62 10.43 -0.59 -1.16
CA THR A 62 9.64 -0.73 -2.39
C THR A 62 9.23 -2.18 -2.59
N ASP A 63 7.95 -2.38 -2.83
CA ASP A 63 7.45 -3.63 -3.38
C ASP A 63 7.61 -3.62 -4.90
N PHE A 64 8.58 -4.41 -5.38
CA PHE A 64 8.89 -4.57 -6.80
C PHE A 64 7.95 -5.56 -7.51
N GLN A 65 7.21 -6.35 -6.74
CA GLN A 65 6.33 -7.41 -7.24
C GLN A 65 4.86 -7.02 -7.17
N ASN A 66 4.53 -5.88 -6.57
CA ASN A 66 3.15 -5.40 -6.52
C ASN A 66 2.54 -5.36 -7.93
N TRP A 67 1.33 -5.89 -8.05
CA TRP A 67 0.66 -6.07 -9.32
C TRP A 67 -0.81 -5.70 -9.17
N GLY A 68 -1.35 -5.14 -10.24
CA GLY A 68 -2.78 -4.83 -10.37
C GLY A 68 -3.22 -5.22 -11.77
N GLY A 69 -4.45 -5.72 -11.89
CA GLY A 69 -5.00 -6.21 -13.14
C GLY A 69 -6.49 -5.93 -13.28
N SER A 70 -6.93 -5.82 -14.52
CA SER A 70 -8.33 -5.74 -14.91
C SER A 70 -8.48 -6.43 -16.26
N ALA A 71 -9.53 -7.22 -16.45
CA ALA A 71 -9.90 -7.71 -17.78
C ALA A 71 -10.52 -6.60 -18.65
N GLU A 72 -11.02 -5.54 -18.03
CA GLU A 72 -11.71 -4.42 -18.68
C GLU A 72 -10.90 -3.13 -18.61
N LEU A 73 -11.01 -2.31 -19.66
CA LEU A 73 -10.49 -0.94 -19.72
C LEU A 73 -11.43 -0.02 -18.94
N ILE A 74 -11.21 0.02 -17.64
CA ILE A 74 -12.03 0.81 -16.74
C ILE A 74 -11.15 1.75 -15.93
N ASN A 75 -11.65 2.95 -15.70
CA ASN A 75 -11.02 3.85 -14.76
C ASN A 75 -11.17 3.28 -13.35
N LYS A 76 -10.09 3.30 -12.57
CA LYS A 76 -10.08 2.81 -11.20
C LYS A 76 -9.45 3.83 -10.28
N LYS A 77 -9.94 3.91 -9.05
CA LYS A 77 -9.21 4.57 -7.97
C LYS A 77 -8.90 3.54 -6.89
N ILE A 78 -7.65 3.50 -6.47
CA ILE A 78 -7.14 2.60 -5.44
C ILE A 78 -6.49 3.45 -4.37
N LYS A 79 -6.77 3.15 -3.10
CA LYS A 79 -6.11 3.77 -1.95
C LYS A 79 -5.31 2.70 -1.21
N TRP A 80 -4.00 2.86 -1.18
CA TRP A 80 -3.13 2.06 -0.31
C TRP A 80 -3.03 2.70 1.06
N TYR A 81 -2.92 1.89 2.10
CA TYR A 81 -2.69 2.37 3.46
C TYR A 81 -1.77 1.44 4.24
N PHE A 82 -1.15 1.97 5.29
CA PHE A 82 -0.61 1.18 6.39
C PHE A 82 -1.02 1.78 7.74
N ILE A 83 -1.04 0.93 8.78
CA ILE A 83 -1.08 1.35 10.18
C ILE A 83 0.18 0.82 10.85
N GLY A 84 0.83 1.69 11.63
CA GLY A 84 2.04 1.37 12.36
C GLY A 84 2.10 2.07 13.72
N ARG A 85 3.20 1.85 14.45
CA ARG A 85 3.54 2.58 15.67
C ARG A 85 4.83 3.36 15.51
N ASP A 86 4.82 4.61 15.96
CA ASP A 86 6.04 5.42 16.05
C ASP A 86 6.86 5.07 17.31
N GLU A 87 8.03 5.71 17.47
CA GLU A 87 8.93 5.52 18.61
C GLU A 87 8.31 5.88 19.97
N SER A 88 7.28 6.74 19.98
CA SER A 88 6.53 7.10 21.19
C SER A 88 5.38 6.12 21.51
N GLY A 89 5.18 5.10 20.66
CA GLY A 89 4.12 4.11 20.78
C GLY A 89 2.76 4.55 20.24
N ARG A 90 2.67 5.75 19.62
CA ARG A 90 1.42 6.23 19.01
C ARG A 90 1.15 5.46 17.73
N ARG A 91 -0.12 5.14 17.50
CA ARG A 91 -0.54 4.59 16.21
C ARG A 91 -0.58 5.70 15.17
N VAL A 92 0.01 5.43 14.02
CA VAL A 92 0.09 6.35 12.88
C VAL A 92 -0.42 5.64 11.62
N LYS A 93 -0.93 6.44 10.67
CA LYS A 93 -1.42 5.97 9.38
C LYS A 93 -0.71 6.71 8.27
N GLY A 94 -0.28 5.96 7.24
CA GLY A 94 0.05 6.52 5.94
C GLY A 94 -0.94 6.02 4.90
N GLU A 95 -1.27 6.86 3.91
CA GLU A 95 -2.10 6.46 2.78
C GLU A 95 -1.71 7.23 1.51
N ALA A 96 -1.96 6.60 0.36
CA ALA A 96 -1.78 7.20 -0.95
C ALA A 96 -2.88 6.70 -1.90
N GLU A 97 -3.40 7.60 -2.75
CA GLU A 97 -4.37 7.28 -3.79
C GLU A 97 -3.69 7.19 -5.16
N ILE A 98 -4.12 6.23 -5.95
CA ILE A 98 -3.70 6.01 -7.32
C ILE A 98 -4.96 6.00 -8.17
N GLU A 99 -4.98 6.83 -9.21
CA GLU A 99 -6.01 6.81 -10.25
C GLU A 99 -5.43 6.16 -11.50
N GLU A 100 -6.18 5.21 -12.04
CA GLU A 100 -5.86 4.47 -13.24
C GLU A 100 -6.86 4.85 -14.32
N PHE A 101 -6.34 5.10 -15.52
CA PHE A 101 -7.15 5.34 -16.71
C PHE A 101 -7.00 4.15 -17.65
N GLY A 102 -8.12 3.57 -18.08
CA GLY A 102 -8.15 2.43 -18.99
C GLY A 102 -8.53 2.87 -20.39
N GLU A 103 -7.56 2.86 -21.31
CA GLU A 103 -7.78 3.20 -22.73
C GLU A 103 -6.97 2.26 -23.63
N LEU A 104 -7.56 1.91 -24.79
CA LEU A 104 -6.81 1.34 -25.91
C LEU A 104 -6.44 2.50 -26.83
N ILE A 105 -5.15 2.69 -27.07
CA ILE A 105 -4.66 3.60 -28.10
C ILE A 105 -4.33 2.71 -29.32
N GLU A 106 -5.09 2.90 -30.40
CA GLU A 106 -4.86 2.25 -31.70
C GLU A 106 -3.64 2.82 -32.44
#